data_AF-I3YNB1-F1
#
_entry.id   AF-I3YNB1-F1
#
_cell.length_a   1.000
_cell.length_b   1.000
_cell.length_c   1.000
_cell.angle_alpha   90.00
_cell.angle_beta   90.00
_cell.angle_gamma   90.00
#
_symmetry.space_group_name_H-M   'P 1'
#
loop_
_entity.id
_entity.type
_entity.pdbx_description
1 polymer ?
#
loop_
_entity_poly.entity_id
_entity_poly.type
_entity_poly.pdbx_seq_one_letter_code
_entity_poly.pdbx_strand_id
1 'polypeptide(L)'
;MTMETQKNSYSDLYLMLSPIYDTLHLRRCNLGDKGFEEFALENVQRAHDQALFPNNWMFHYHFSEEQIPRIKSLDGMHRRDFFQKLRPALLEEGITPLHILPLDRALYLHIHCKPLLASCRDIPTLALSDLFARDGNPDFELNLARPPFRAYTAVKTCQGVLLFTPTPKGARLLEGFMQNIADNFFLPQMPETEITISKLPAFDSELQDFADLCPLYKPSLTQRQKEMILAPAIFESEKILGNGLEYFHLDMAPTWSNYHKLVFPNNRTGLSCTQRNFNIMRLLAIAETGHFIYKFQNGMPETFSYRSSFSDLVKDRTPQYTELVSRRAKELLDRDFPDLRGRLAEQNQMQQQAQDKLDRLYESRSKGLKF
;
A
#
# COMPACT_ATOMS: atom_id res chain seq x y z
N MET A 1 32.54 -49.32 11.98
CA MET A 1 31.95 -48.34 11.07
C MET A 1 30.63 -47.90 11.66
N THR A 2 30.64 -46.79 12.37
CA THR A 2 29.45 -46.13 12.93
C THR A 2 28.68 -45.49 11.78
N MET A 3 27.42 -45.89 11.60
CA MET A 3 26.48 -45.18 10.75
C MET A 3 26.21 -43.82 11.39
N GLU A 4 26.85 -42.77 10.89
CA GLU A 4 26.35 -41.41 11.08
C GLU A 4 24.98 -41.34 10.43
N THR A 5 23.93 -41.31 11.25
CA THR A 5 22.63 -40.82 10.85
C THR A 5 22.84 -39.41 10.31
N GLN A 6 22.89 -39.26 8.99
CA GLN A 6 22.76 -37.95 8.34
C GLN A 6 21.49 -37.30 8.91
N LYS A 7 21.67 -36.36 9.84
CA LYS A 7 20.59 -35.53 10.34
C LYS A 7 20.17 -34.72 9.11
N ASN A 8 19.07 -35.10 8.44
CA ASN A 8 18.56 -34.38 7.29
C ASN A 8 18.31 -32.94 7.72
N SER A 9 19.26 -32.06 7.42
CA SER A 9 19.17 -30.65 7.72
C SER A 9 18.27 -30.04 6.66
N TYR A 10 17.02 -29.84 7.02
CA TYR A 10 16.06 -29.16 6.16
C TYR A 10 16.20 -27.66 6.37
N SER A 11 16.53 -26.93 5.32
CA SER A 11 16.62 -25.47 5.34
C SER A 11 15.25 -24.83 5.25
N ASP A 12 14.28 -25.45 4.57
CA ASP A 12 12.94 -24.89 4.41
C ASP A 12 11.96 -25.44 5.44
N LEU A 13 11.08 -24.56 5.91
CA LEU A 13 9.91 -24.88 6.72
C LEU A 13 8.69 -24.21 6.09
N TYR A 14 7.72 -25.02 5.69
CA TYR A 14 6.40 -24.53 5.30
C TYR A 14 5.41 -24.80 6.43
N LEU A 15 4.62 -23.80 6.76
CA LEU A 15 3.59 -23.87 7.81
C LEU A 15 2.26 -23.39 7.24
N MET A 16 1.18 -24.02 7.64
CA MET A 16 -0.15 -23.42 7.63
C MET A 16 -0.58 -23.20 9.07
N LEU A 17 -0.94 -21.96 9.39
CA LEU A 17 -1.39 -21.55 10.70
C LEU A 17 -2.89 -21.23 10.68
N SER A 18 -3.57 -21.62 11.75
CA SER A 18 -4.94 -21.18 12.03
C SER A 18 -4.98 -19.72 12.47
N PRO A 19 -6.17 -19.09 12.54
CA PRO A 19 -6.35 -17.74 13.07
C PRO A 19 -5.79 -17.46 14.47
N ILE A 20 -5.61 -18.51 15.28
CA ILE A 20 -5.03 -18.44 16.64
C ILE A 20 -3.58 -18.98 16.69
N TYR A 21 -2.96 -19.15 15.52
CA TYR A 21 -1.60 -19.61 15.29
C TYR A 21 -1.32 -21.07 15.68
N ASP A 22 -2.36 -21.91 15.72
CA ASP A 22 -2.15 -23.34 15.80
C ASP A 22 -1.55 -23.83 14.47
N THR A 23 -0.55 -24.69 14.57
CA THR A 23 0.03 -25.38 13.42
C THR A 23 -0.98 -26.39 12.89
N LEU A 24 -1.49 -26.17 11.68
CA LEU A 24 -2.42 -27.06 11.01
C LEU A 24 -1.67 -28.06 10.13
N HIS A 25 -0.82 -27.56 9.24
CA HIS A 25 0.03 -28.36 8.38
C HIS A 25 1.46 -27.85 8.44
N LEU A 26 2.41 -28.75 8.28
CA LEU A 26 3.84 -28.48 8.38
C LEU A 26 4.60 -29.35 7.38
N ARG A 27 5.63 -28.80 6.75
CA ARG A 27 6.57 -29.54 5.90
C ARG A 27 7.98 -29.01 6.11
N ARG A 28 8.95 -29.89 6.34
CA ARG A 28 10.38 -29.59 6.35
C ARG A 28 10.99 -30.21 5.09
N CYS A 29 11.67 -29.42 4.28
CA CYS A 29 12.28 -29.89 3.03
C CYS A 29 13.38 -28.92 2.55
N ASN A 30 13.90 -29.13 1.34
CA ASN A 30 14.91 -28.30 0.67
C ASN A 30 14.46 -27.98 -0.77
N LEU A 31 13.21 -27.57 -0.92
CA LEU A 31 12.56 -27.37 -2.23
C LEU A 31 12.31 -25.89 -2.56
N GLY A 32 12.66 -24.97 -1.66
CA GLY A 32 12.52 -23.53 -1.87
C GLY A 32 11.10 -23.11 -2.27
N ASP A 33 10.98 -22.18 -3.21
CA ASP A 33 9.69 -21.62 -3.64
C ASP A 33 8.77 -22.68 -4.28
N LYS A 34 9.32 -23.59 -5.09
CA LYS A 34 8.52 -24.63 -5.76
C LYS A 34 7.84 -25.56 -4.75
N GLY A 35 8.56 -25.96 -3.71
CA GLY A 35 7.98 -26.78 -2.65
C GLY A 35 6.90 -26.03 -1.87
N PHE A 36 7.04 -24.71 -1.70
CA PHE A 36 6.04 -23.89 -1.04
C PHE A 36 4.77 -23.72 -1.90
N GLU A 37 4.91 -23.57 -3.22
CA GLU A 37 3.79 -23.55 -4.17
C GLU A 37 3.02 -24.88 -4.15
N GLU A 38 3.72 -26.01 -4.20
CA GLU A 38 3.12 -27.35 -4.07
C GLU A 38 2.38 -27.50 -2.73
N PHE A 39 3.04 -27.10 -1.64
CA PHE A 39 2.43 -27.09 -0.31
C PHE A 39 1.15 -26.24 -0.31
N ALA A 40 1.16 -25.05 -0.90
CA ALA A 40 0.01 -24.17 -0.97
C ALA A 40 -1.15 -24.78 -1.78
N LEU A 41 -0.88 -25.40 -2.93
CA LEU A 41 -1.90 -26.05 -3.76
C LEU A 41 -2.59 -27.20 -3.05
N GLU A 42 -1.82 -28.09 -2.40
CA GLU A 42 -2.41 -29.19 -1.64
C GLU A 42 -3.31 -28.67 -0.52
N ASN A 43 -2.93 -27.56 0.10
CA ASN A 43 -3.69 -26.90 1.15
C ASN A 43 -4.99 -26.27 0.63
N VAL A 44 -4.94 -25.63 -0.53
CA VAL A 44 -6.13 -25.11 -1.23
C VAL A 44 -7.09 -26.25 -1.55
N GLN A 45 -6.60 -27.36 -2.09
CA GLN A 45 -7.42 -28.54 -2.41
C GLN A 45 -8.11 -29.13 -1.16
N ARG A 46 -7.39 -29.25 -0.04
CA ARG A 46 -7.98 -29.72 1.24
C ARG A 46 -9.03 -28.78 1.81
N ALA A 47 -8.91 -27.48 1.54
CA ALA A 47 -9.84 -26.48 2.04
C ALA A 47 -11.05 -26.29 1.12
N HIS A 48 -10.93 -26.65 -0.16
CA HIS A 48 -11.98 -26.50 -1.16
C HIS A 48 -13.29 -27.21 -0.76
N ASP A 49 -13.19 -28.37 -0.10
CA ASP A 49 -14.34 -29.19 0.29
C ASP A 49 -14.94 -28.82 1.65
N GLN A 50 -14.43 -27.77 2.31
CA GLN A 50 -14.93 -27.33 3.61
C GLN A 50 -16.18 -26.46 3.45
N ALA A 51 -17.17 -26.67 4.33
CA ALA A 51 -18.43 -25.91 4.32
C ALA A 51 -18.22 -24.39 4.48
N LEU A 52 -17.17 -23.99 5.21
CA LEU A 52 -16.74 -22.61 5.34
C LEU A 52 -15.23 -22.54 5.12
N PHE A 53 -14.82 -21.83 4.07
CA PHE A 53 -13.40 -21.70 3.74
C PHE A 53 -12.66 -20.99 4.91
N PRO A 54 -11.56 -21.55 5.46
CA PRO A 54 -10.93 -20.99 6.65
C PRO A 54 -10.00 -19.82 6.33
N ASN A 55 -9.85 -18.88 7.26
CA ASN A 55 -8.89 -17.77 7.16
C ASN A 55 -7.51 -18.20 7.69
N ASN A 56 -6.94 -19.23 7.09
CA ASN A 56 -5.63 -19.76 7.45
C ASN A 56 -4.55 -19.12 6.59
N TRP A 57 -3.36 -18.94 7.16
CA TRP A 57 -2.24 -18.33 6.45
C TRP A 57 -1.09 -19.30 6.35
N MET A 58 -0.41 -19.28 5.21
CA MET A 58 0.75 -20.12 4.94
C MET A 58 2.03 -19.31 4.96
N PHE A 59 3.09 -19.90 5.51
CA PHE A 59 4.37 -19.24 5.73
C PHE A 59 5.48 -20.15 5.23
N HIS A 60 6.45 -19.57 4.54
CA HIS A 60 7.72 -20.20 4.19
C HIS A 60 8.85 -19.52 4.96
N TYR A 61 9.53 -20.29 5.80
CA TYR A 61 10.78 -19.86 6.44
C TYR A 61 11.95 -20.61 5.84
N HIS A 62 13.07 -19.91 5.69
CA HIS A 62 14.34 -20.48 5.27
C HIS A 62 15.38 -20.26 6.36
N PHE A 63 16.12 -21.32 6.72
CA PHE A 63 17.13 -21.31 7.77
C PHE A 63 18.50 -21.66 7.19
N SER A 64 19.51 -20.87 7.56
CA SER A 64 20.90 -21.17 7.25
C SER A 64 21.41 -22.36 8.08
N GLU A 65 22.49 -22.99 7.63
CA GLU A 65 23.14 -24.09 8.36
C GLU A 65 23.59 -23.68 9.78
N GLU A 66 23.88 -22.39 9.99
CA GLU A 66 24.25 -21.86 11.31
C GLU A 66 23.06 -21.65 12.24
N GLN A 67 21.88 -21.35 11.68
CA GLN A 67 20.64 -21.10 12.44
C GLN A 67 19.97 -22.41 12.89
N ILE A 68 19.98 -23.44 12.04
CA ILE A 68 19.34 -24.73 12.32
C ILE A 68 19.75 -25.34 13.69
N PRO A 69 21.04 -25.40 14.08
CA PRO A 69 21.42 -25.94 15.38
C PRO A 69 21.08 -25.03 16.56
N ARG A 70 20.90 -23.71 16.35
CA ARG A 70 20.54 -22.75 17.41
C ARG A 70 19.06 -22.85 17.78
N ILE A 71 18.21 -23.12 16.79
CA ILE A 71 16.75 -23.17 16.95
C ILE A 71 16.31 -24.60 17.28
N LYS A 72 16.47 -25.00 18.54
CA LYS A 72 16.12 -26.36 19.02
C LYS A 72 14.66 -26.76 18.78
N SER A 73 13.75 -25.78 18.70
CA SER A 73 12.33 -26.01 18.42
C SER A 73 12.07 -26.56 17.00
N LEU A 74 13.03 -26.47 16.07
CA LEU A 74 12.91 -27.06 14.72
C LEU A 74 12.92 -28.60 14.72
N ASP A 75 13.49 -29.23 15.76
CA ASP A 75 13.51 -30.69 15.91
C ASP A 75 12.13 -31.25 16.36
N GLY A 76 11.14 -30.37 16.61
CA GLY A 76 9.78 -30.74 17.03
C GLY A 76 8.94 -31.36 15.92
N MET A 77 8.24 -32.47 16.23
CA MET A 77 7.28 -33.11 15.31
C MET A 77 5.95 -32.33 15.20
N HIS A 78 5.16 -32.64 14.16
CA HIS A 78 3.81 -32.14 13.84
C HIS A 78 2.85 -32.08 15.06
N ARG A 79 2.95 -31.02 15.86
CA ARG A 79 2.04 -30.73 16.98
C ARG A 79 1.35 -29.40 16.72
N ARG A 80 0.12 -29.25 17.19
CA ARG A 80 -0.64 -27.99 17.09
C ARG A 80 0.12 -26.81 17.70
N ASP A 81 0.86 -27.05 18.78
CA ASP A 81 1.64 -26.04 19.51
C ASP A 81 3.06 -25.81 18.95
N PHE A 82 3.41 -26.40 17.81
CA PHE A 82 4.75 -26.31 17.22
C PHE A 82 5.15 -24.85 16.98
N PHE A 83 4.34 -24.08 16.25
CA PHE A 83 4.66 -22.68 15.97
C PHE A 83 4.75 -21.83 17.23
N GLN A 84 3.93 -22.10 18.25
CA GLN A 84 4.00 -21.38 19.52
C GLN A 84 5.34 -21.56 20.24
N LYS A 85 5.97 -22.73 20.11
CA LYS A 85 7.32 -23.00 20.63
C LYS A 85 8.44 -22.46 19.74
N LEU A 86 8.20 -22.39 18.43
CA LEU A 86 9.16 -21.88 17.46
C LEU A 86 9.26 -20.34 17.51
N ARG A 87 8.11 -19.67 17.63
CA ARG A 87 7.96 -18.21 17.54
C ARG A 87 8.93 -17.40 18.40
N PRO A 88 9.18 -17.70 19.69
CA PRO A 88 10.15 -16.93 20.48
C PRO A 88 11.56 -16.94 19.88
N ALA A 89 12.02 -18.09 19.36
CA ALA A 89 13.33 -18.20 18.74
C ALA A 89 13.42 -17.48 17.39
N LEU A 90 12.32 -17.43 16.63
CA LEU A 90 12.26 -16.64 15.40
C LEU A 90 12.41 -15.15 15.70
N LEU A 91 11.74 -14.65 16.75
CA LEU A 91 11.82 -13.25 17.18
C LEU A 91 13.23 -12.92 17.70
N GLU A 92 13.82 -13.78 18.53
CA GLU A 92 15.16 -13.59 19.10
C GLU A 92 16.26 -13.55 18.04
N GLU A 93 16.19 -14.43 17.02
CA GLU A 93 17.15 -14.49 15.91
C GLU A 93 16.80 -13.51 14.76
N GLY A 94 15.71 -12.75 14.88
CA GLY A 94 15.27 -11.80 13.84
C GLY A 94 14.89 -12.47 12.51
N ILE A 95 14.39 -13.71 12.55
CA ILE A 95 14.04 -14.49 11.37
C ILE A 95 12.62 -14.16 10.92
N THR A 96 12.50 -13.66 9.69
CA THR A 96 11.24 -13.35 9.03
C THR A 96 10.88 -14.42 7.99
N PRO A 97 9.60 -14.61 7.66
CA PRO A 97 9.21 -15.49 6.57
C PRO A 97 9.73 -14.94 5.23
N LEU A 98 10.13 -15.85 4.34
CA LEU A 98 10.45 -15.54 2.94
C LEU A 98 9.16 -15.25 2.16
N HIS A 99 8.11 -16.04 2.40
CA HIS A 99 6.80 -15.85 1.80
C HIS A 99 5.68 -15.96 2.83
N ILE A 100 4.65 -15.14 2.64
CA ILE A 100 3.38 -15.19 3.36
C ILE A 100 2.27 -15.29 2.33
N LEU A 101 1.44 -16.34 2.43
CA LEU A 101 0.36 -16.59 1.50
C LEU A 101 -0.92 -16.98 2.24
N PRO A 102 -1.86 -16.02 2.40
CA PRO A 102 -3.22 -16.30 2.85
C PRO A 102 -3.88 -17.35 1.94
N LEU A 103 -4.59 -18.29 2.56
CA LEU A 103 -5.17 -19.42 1.84
C LEU A 103 -6.25 -19.01 0.83
N ASP A 104 -7.01 -17.96 1.14
CA ASP A 104 -8.02 -17.37 0.25
C ASP A 104 -7.38 -16.70 -0.97
N ARG A 105 -6.25 -16.00 -0.77
CA ARG A 105 -5.43 -15.48 -1.88
C ARG A 105 -4.87 -16.61 -2.74
N ALA A 106 -4.37 -17.69 -2.14
CA ALA A 106 -3.90 -18.86 -2.88
C ALA A 106 -5.01 -19.47 -3.75
N LEU A 107 -6.22 -19.63 -3.20
CA LEU A 107 -7.39 -20.09 -3.95
C LEU A 107 -7.72 -19.16 -5.12
N TYR A 108 -7.78 -17.84 -4.87
CA TYR A 108 -8.04 -16.85 -5.91
C TYR A 108 -7.03 -16.97 -7.05
N LEU A 109 -5.73 -16.95 -6.73
CA LEU A 109 -4.66 -17.03 -7.73
C LEU A 109 -4.72 -18.34 -8.52
N HIS A 110 -5.00 -19.46 -7.85
CA HIS A 110 -5.17 -20.76 -8.47
C HIS A 110 -6.34 -20.78 -9.47
N ILE A 111 -7.53 -20.36 -9.06
CA ILE A 111 -8.74 -20.33 -9.91
C ILE A 111 -8.52 -19.43 -11.14
N HIS A 112 -7.80 -18.31 -10.96
CA HIS A 112 -7.52 -17.37 -12.04
C HIS A 112 -6.26 -17.69 -12.86
N CYS A 113 -5.65 -18.87 -12.67
CA CYS A 113 -4.44 -19.31 -13.38
C CYS A 113 -3.30 -18.29 -13.30
N LYS A 114 -3.09 -17.72 -12.10
CA LYS A 114 -2.01 -16.77 -11.80
C LYS A 114 -0.92 -17.44 -10.97
N PRO A 115 0.34 -16.96 -11.04
CA PRO A 115 1.40 -17.47 -10.16
C PRO A 115 1.03 -17.28 -8.68
N LEU A 116 1.24 -18.30 -7.84
CA LEU A 116 0.82 -18.26 -6.43
C LEU A 116 1.63 -17.25 -5.60
N LEU A 117 2.90 -17.06 -5.96
CA LEU A 117 3.80 -16.11 -5.32
C LEU A 117 3.81 -14.74 -6.00
N ALA A 118 2.82 -14.45 -6.85
CA ALA A 118 2.67 -13.12 -7.45
C ALA A 118 2.47 -12.05 -6.37
N SER A 119 3.19 -10.94 -6.51
CA SER A 119 3.05 -9.78 -5.63
C SER A 119 1.62 -9.24 -5.63
N CYS A 120 1.18 -8.71 -4.49
CA CYS A 120 -0.08 -7.98 -4.40
C CYS A 120 -0.08 -6.69 -5.24
N ARG A 121 1.09 -6.15 -5.60
CA ARG A 121 1.22 -5.02 -6.55
C ARG A 121 0.76 -5.41 -7.95
N ASP A 122 1.18 -6.58 -8.40
CA ASP A 122 0.88 -7.07 -9.76
C ASP A 122 -0.54 -7.61 -9.86
N ILE A 123 -1.00 -8.27 -8.78
CA ILE A 123 -2.32 -8.89 -8.69
C ILE A 123 -2.99 -8.48 -7.38
N PRO A 124 -3.65 -7.31 -7.35
CA PRO A 124 -4.43 -6.86 -6.20
C PRO A 124 -5.68 -7.73 -6.04
N THR A 125 -5.81 -8.38 -4.88
CA THR A 125 -6.98 -9.22 -4.55
C THR A 125 -7.91 -8.57 -3.53
N LEU A 126 -7.50 -7.44 -2.96
CA LEU A 126 -8.23 -6.72 -1.92
C LEU A 126 -8.39 -5.26 -2.36
N ALA A 127 -9.59 -4.71 -2.22
CA ALA A 127 -9.82 -3.29 -2.41
C ALA A 127 -9.46 -2.53 -1.13
N LEU A 128 -9.02 -1.27 -1.24
CA LEU A 128 -8.70 -0.44 -0.09
C LEU A 128 -9.93 -0.24 0.83
N SER A 129 -11.12 -0.15 0.23
CA SER A 129 -12.38 -0.06 0.99
C SER A 129 -12.66 -1.26 1.89
N ASP A 130 -12.12 -2.44 1.56
CA ASP A 130 -12.34 -3.67 2.32
C ASP A 130 -11.62 -3.62 3.67
N LEU A 131 -10.64 -2.73 3.82
CA LEU A 131 -9.93 -2.48 5.07
C LEU A 131 -10.69 -1.55 6.05
N PHE A 132 -11.78 -0.91 5.61
CA PHE A 132 -12.51 0.08 6.40
C PHE A 132 -13.76 -0.50 7.07
N ALA A 133 -14.15 0.09 8.20
CA ALA A 133 -15.33 -0.31 8.95
C ALA A 133 -16.62 0.20 8.28
N ARG A 134 -17.12 -0.52 7.28
CA ARG A 134 -18.33 -0.18 6.54
C ARG A 134 -19.44 -1.19 6.78
N ASP A 135 -20.66 -0.69 6.92
CA ASP A 135 -21.85 -1.52 6.99
C ASP A 135 -21.98 -2.32 5.68
N GLY A 136 -22.13 -3.65 5.80
CA GLY A 136 -22.21 -4.55 4.66
C GLY A 136 -20.86 -4.90 4.01
N ASN A 137 -19.72 -4.57 4.63
CA ASN A 137 -18.43 -5.11 4.21
C ASN A 137 -18.41 -6.64 4.44
N PRO A 138 -18.33 -7.46 3.38
CA PRO A 138 -18.45 -8.92 3.49
C PRO A 138 -17.40 -9.53 4.41
N ASP A 139 -16.21 -8.94 4.52
CA ASP A 139 -15.15 -9.46 5.38
C ASP A 139 -15.50 -9.30 6.86
N PHE A 140 -16.13 -8.19 7.27
CA PHE A 140 -16.58 -8.04 8.66
C PHE A 140 -17.72 -8.98 9.00
N GLU A 141 -18.65 -9.21 8.07
CA GLU A 141 -19.72 -10.21 8.24
C GLU A 141 -19.16 -11.63 8.29
N LEU A 142 -18.22 -11.96 7.41
CA LEU A 142 -17.51 -13.25 7.41
C LEU A 142 -16.71 -13.44 8.71
N ASN A 143 -16.13 -12.37 9.27
CA ASN A 143 -15.42 -12.43 10.55
C ASN A 143 -16.34 -12.77 11.74
N LEU A 144 -17.66 -12.58 11.60
CA LEU A 144 -18.63 -13.08 12.57
C LEU A 144 -18.87 -14.59 12.44
N ALA A 145 -18.73 -15.13 11.22
CA ALA A 145 -18.94 -16.54 10.91
C ALA A 145 -17.67 -17.41 11.05
N ARG A 146 -16.48 -16.83 10.82
CA ARG A 146 -15.16 -17.46 11.01
C ARG A 146 -14.20 -16.50 11.71
N PRO A 147 -13.35 -16.96 12.63
CA PRO A 147 -12.36 -16.10 13.26
C PRO A 147 -11.34 -15.58 12.21
N PRO A 148 -11.08 -14.26 12.15
CA PRO A 148 -10.06 -13.70 11.27
C PRO A 148 -8.66 -14.07 11.74
N PHE A 149 -7.73 -14.23 10.79
CA PHE A 149 -6.31 -14.35 11.14
C PHE A 149 -5.86 -13.12 11.92
N ARG A 150 -5.21 -13.34 13.07
CA ARG A 150 -4.75 -12.25 13.95
C ARG A 150 -3.61 -11.50 13.27
N ALA A 151 -3.92 -10.38 12.65
CA ALA A 151 -2.95 -9.52 12.00
C ALA A 151 -3.33 -8.04 12.16
N TYR A 152 -2.33 -7.19 12.37
CA TYR A 152 -2.47 -5.74 12.27
C TYR A 152 -2.54 -5.34 10.80
N THR A 153 -3.23 -4.25 10.52
CA THR A 153 -3.01 -3.48 9.28
C THR A 153 -1.90 -2.49 9.57
N ALA A 154 -0.78 -2.62 8.88
CA ALA A 154 0.41 -1.78 9.05
C ALA A 154 0.50 -0.79 7.88
N VAL A 155 0.63 0.50 8.17
CA VAL A 155 0.81 1.55 7.15
C VAL A 155 2.20 2.15 7.30
N LYS A 156 3.04 1.93 6.29
CA LYS A 156 4.36 2.56 6.19
C LYS A 156 4.20 4.01 5.75
N THR A 157 4.79 4.91 6.50
CA THR A 157 4.87 6.36 6.22
C THR A 157 6.33 6.81 6.27
N CYS A 158 6.62 8.05 5.89
CA CYS A 158 7.96 8.61 6.02
C CYS A 158 8.45 8.76 7.48
N GLN A 159 7.56 8.62 8.48
CA GLN A 159 7.89 8.74 9.91
C GLN A 159 8.08 7.37 10.60
N GLY A 160 7.64 6.28 9.97
CA GLY A 160 7.66 4.94 10.52
C GLY A 160 6.39 4.17 10.18
N VAL A 161 6.03 3.20 11.01
CA VAL A 161 4.88 2.31 10.76
C VAL A 161 3.76 2.58 11.75
N LEU A 162 2.56 2.85 11.25
CA LEU A 162 1.33 2.89 12.04
C LEU A 162 0.67 1.52 12.05
N LEU A 163 0.23 1.06 13.22
CA LEU A 163 -0.46 -0.22 13.39
C LEU A 163 -1.94 -0.01 13.73
N PHE A 164 -2.81 -0.72 13.02
CA PHE A 164 -4.25 -0.70 13.23
C PHE A 164 -4.74 -2.12 13.52
N THR A 165 -5.52 -2.28 14.58
CA THR A 165 -6.12 -3.58 14.92
C THR A 165 -7.18 -3.96 13.88
N PRO A 166 -7.47 -5.26 13.70
CA PRO A 166 -8.55 -5.72 12.81
C PRO A 166 -9.95 -5.49 13.41
N THR A 167 -10.07 -4.64 14.43
CA THR A 167 -11.35 -4.29 15.06
C THR A 167 -12.02 -3.14 14.32
N PRO A 168 -13.34 -2.92 14.51
CA PRO A 168 -14.02 -1.75 13.97
C PRO A 168 -13.37 -0.42 14.39
N LYS A 169 -12.73 -0.36 15.58
CA LYS A 169 -11.98 0.82 16.02
C LYS A 169 -10.76 1.07 15.11
N GLY A 170 -9.89 0.07 14.97
CA GLY A 170 -8.69 0.17 14.14
C GLY A 170 -9.01 0.48 12.68
N ALA A 171 -10.04 -0.16 12.13
CA ALA A 171 -10.50 0.09 10.77
C ALA A 171 -11.04 1.52 10.55
N ARG A 172 -11.72 2.12 11.54
CA ARG A 172 -12.14 3.55 11.48
C ARG A 172 -10.95 4.50 11.57
N LEU A 173 -9.95 4.19 12.39
CA LEU A 173 -8.73 5.00 12.49
C LEU A 173 -7.94 4.96 11.17
N LEU A 174 -7.83 3.78 10.55
CA LEU A 174 -7.23 3.61 9.23
C LEU A 174 -7.99 4.40 8.16
N GLU A 175 -9.32 4.30 8.10
CA GLU A 175 -10.13 5.08 7.14
C GLU A 175 -9.92 6.58 7.34
N GLY A 176 -9.94 7.05 8.59
CA GLY A 176 -9.69 8.46 8.91
C GLY A 176 -8.29 8.92 8.49
N PHE A 177 -7.26 8.10 8.71
CA PHE A 177 -5.89 8.38 8.28
C PHE A 177 -5.79 8.45 6.75
N MET A 178 -6.32 7.45 6.04
CA MET A 178 -6.30 7.41 4.57
C MET A 178 -7.12 8.55 3.94
N GLN A 179 -8.24 8.95 4.55
CA GLN A 179 -8.98 10.13 4.13
C GLN A 179 -8.18 11.42 4.36
N ASN A 180 -7.47 11.54 5.49
CA ASN A 180 -6.59 12.69 5.72
C ASN A 180 -5.48 12.77 4.67
N ILE A 181 -4.91 11.63 4.25
CA ILE A 181 -3.97 11.58 3.13
C ILE A 181 -4.64 12.08 1.84
N ALA A 182 -5.83 11.57 1.50
CA ALA A 182 -6.55 11.96 0.29
C ALA A 182 -6.95 13.45 0.26
N ASP A 183 -7.28 14.03 1.42
CA ASP A 183 -7.64 15.45 1.54
C ASP A 183 -6.43 16.37 1.33
N ASN A 184 -5.24 15.95 1.79
CA ASN A 184 -4.02 16.74 1.74
C ASN A 184 -3.09 16.40 0.56
N PHE A 185 -3.44 15.43 -0.30
CA PHE A 185 -2.58 14.86 -1.37
C PHE A 185 -1.82 15.90 -2.21
N PHE A 186 -2.50 16.98 -2.60
CA PHE A 186 -1.94 18.03 -3.45
C PHE A 186 -1.32 19.21 -2.69
N LEU A 187 -1.30 19.18 -1.35
CA LEU A 187 -0.77 20.28 -0.56
C LEU A 187 0.75 20.16 -0.37
N PRO A 188 1.51 21.27 -0.30
CA PRO A 188 2.97 21.24 -0.26
C PRO A 188 3.52 20.56 0.99
N GLN A 189 2.78 20.63 2.09
CA GLN A 189 3.15 20.01 3.36
C GLN A 189 2.98 18.47 3.39
N MET A 190 2.44 17.85 2.33
CA MET A 190 2.32 16.39 2.26
C MET A 190 3.72 15.74 2.32
N PRO A 191 4.05 15.04 3.42
CA PRO A 191 5.39 14.52 3.61
C PRO A 191 5.57 13.19 2.87
N GLU A 192 4.48 12.46 2.60
CA GLU A 192 4.53 11.12 1.99
C GLU A 192 4.95 11.17 0.53
N THR A 193 5.96 10.37 0.19
CA THR A 193 6.42 10.11 -1.18
C THR A 193 5.86 8.79 -1.71
N GLU A 194 5.55 7.86 -0.82
CA GLU A 194 4.86 6.60 -1.08
C GLU A 194 3.97 6.24 0.12
N ILE A 195 2.95 5.41 -0.11
CA ILE A 195 2.20 4.76 0.96
C ILE A 195 2.18 3.27 0.66
N THR A 196 2.49 2.48 1.69
CA THR A 196 2.42 1.02 1.62
C THR A 196 1.58 0.50 2.78
N ILE A 197 0.55 -0.30 2.49
CA ILE A 197 -0.28 -0.97 3.48
C ILE A 197 0.01 -2.46 3.41
N SER A 198 0.36 -3.02 4.57
CA SER A 198 0.64 -4.44 4.74
C SER A 198 -0.29 -5.03 5.80
N LYS A 199 -0.48 -6.35 5.77
CA LYS A 199 -1.02 -7.08 6.92
C LYS A 199 0.14 -7.77 7.64
N LEU A 200 0.26 -7.48 8.92
CA LEU A 200 1.33 -7.95 9.78
C LEU A 200 0.76 -8.94 10.80
N PRO A 201 1.05 -10.25 10.72
CA PRO A 201 0.70 -11.21 11.76
C PRO A 201 1.11 -10.69 13.14
N ALA A 202 0.20 -10.75 14.11
CA ALA A 202 0.47 -10.31 15.48
C ALA A 202 1.23 -11.39 16.26
N PHE A 203 2.41 -11.76 15.75
CA PHE A 203 3.30 -12.76 16.37
C PHE A 203 4.04 -12.18 17.57
N ASP A 204 4.46 -10.93 17.46
CA ASP A 204 5.06 -10.19 18.55
C ASP A 204 3.95 -9.49 19.36
N SER A 205 3.91 -9.77 20.66
CA SER A 205 2.94 -9.16 21.58
C SER A 205 3.27 -7.72 21.94
N GLU A 206 4.54 -7.29 21.82
CA GLU A 206 4.97 -5.93 22.16
C GLU A 206 4.35 -4.89 21.20
N LEU A 207 4.05 -5.30 19.97
CA LEU A 207 3.39 -4.46 18.96
C LEU A 207 1.98 -3.98 19.38
N GLN A 208 1.36 -4.62 20.37
CA GLN A 208 0.08 -4.19 20.90
C GLN A 208 0.14 -2.78 21.48
N ASP A 209 1.28 -2.37 22.05
CA ASP A 209 1.46 -1.06 22.67
C ASP A 209 1.45 0.08 21.64
N PHE A 210 1.67 -0.23 20.37
CA PHE A 210 1.67 0.71 19.24
C PHE A 210 0.37 0.69 18.43
N ALA A 211 -0.52 -0.26 18.71
CA ALA A 211 -1.73 -0.45 17.94
C ALA A 211 -2.78 0.63 18.25
N ASP A 212 -3.44 1.15 17.20
CA ASP A 212 -4.53 2.12 17.28
C ASP A 212 -4.15 3.45 17.99
N LEU A 213 -2.86 3.84 17.96
CA LEU A 213 -2.38 5.12 18.50
C LEU A 213 -2.57 6.31 17.53
N CYS A 214 -2.89 6.04 16.26
CA CYS A 214 -3.19 7.07 15.29
C CYS A 214 -4.38 7.94 15.76
N PRO A 215 -4.30 9.28 15.67
CA PRO A 215 -5.41 10.14 16.07
C PRO A 215 -6.64 9.93 15.17
N LEU A 216 -7.82 10.08 15.76
CA LEU A 216 -9.07 10.02 15.01
C LEU A 216 -9.26 11.30 14.21
N TYR A 217 -9.22 11.18 12.89
CA TYR A 217 -9.51 12.27 11.98
C TYR A 217 -11.04 12.46 11.84
N LYS A 218 -11.62 13.38 12.62
CA LYS A 218 -13.04 13.75 12.46
C LYS A 218 -13.25 14.58 11.17
N PRO A 219 -14.32 14.31 10.40
CA PRO A 219 -14.67 15.08 9.19
C PRO A 219 -15.23 16.48 9.51
N SER A 220 -15.75 16.69 10.72
CA SER A 220 -16.13 18.01 11.21
C SER A 220 -14.95 18.64 11.97
N LEU A 221 -14.32 19.63 11.34
CA LEU A 221 -13.94 20.91 11.92
C LEU A 221 -13.11 21.65 10.86
N THR A 222 -13.42 22.93 10.72
CA THR A 222 -12.85 23.98 9.86
C THR A 222 -11.35 24.22 10.01
N GLN A 223 -10.60 23.28 10.60
CA GLN A 223 -9.16 23.35 10.78
C GLN A 223 -8.47 22.72 9.56
N ARG A 224 -8.46 23.49 8.47
CA ARG A 224 -7.58 23.25 7.32
C ARG A 224 -6.15 23.21 7.88
N GLN A 225 -5.40 22.16 7.53
CA GLN A 225 -4.06 21.81 8.03
C GLN A 225 -4.06 21.10 9.39
N LYS A 226 -4.58 19.86 9.45
CA LYS A 226 -4.19 18.95 10.54
C LYS A 226 -2.70 18.67 10.40
N GLU A 227 -1.98 18.66 11.52
CA GLU A 227 -0.56 18.32 11.57
C GLU A 227 -0.34 16.99 10.85
N MET A 228 0.35 17.04 9.71
CA MET A 228 0.70 15.85 8.93
C MET A 228 1.88 15.10 9.52
N ILE A 229 2.62 15.78 10.40
CA ILE A 229 3.68 15.21 11.23
C ILE A 229 3.06 14.76 12.53
N LEU A 230 3.04 13.44 12.76
CA LEU A 230 2.52 12.86 13.98
C LEU A 230 3.62 12.69 15.04
N ALA A 231 3.23 12.53 16.31
CA ALA A 231 4.18 12.34 17.39
C ALA A 231 5.02 11.06 17.18
N PRO A 232 6.37 11.10 17.32
CA PRO A 232 7.23 9.94 17.05
C PRO A 232 6.86 8.67 17.83
N ALA A 233 6.35 8.83 19.06
CA ALA A 233 6.02 7.72 19.95
C ALA A 233 4.87 6.81 19.46
N ILE A 234 4.13 7.19 18.41
CA ILE A 234 3.05 6.34 17.86
C ILE A 234 3.53 5.39 16.78
N PHE A 235 4.77 5.56 16.31
CA PHE A 235 5.32 4.81 15.20
C PHE A 235 6.20 3.66 15.68
N GLU A 236 6.12 2.56 14.94
CA GLU A 236 7.08 1.47 15.01
C GLU A 236 8.14 1.54 13.91
N SER A 237 9.22 0.78 14.09
CA SER A 237 10.29 0.65 13.11
C SER A 237 9.82 -0.10 11.85
N GLU A 238 10.25 0.35 10.68
CA GLU A 238 9.96 -0.34 9.40
C GLU A 238 10.45 -1.79 9.35
N LYS A 239 11.40 -2.18 10.22
CA LYS A 239 11.92 -3.55 10.32
C LYS A 239 10.83 -4.58 10.54
N ILE A 240 9.74 -4.22 11.24
CA ILE A 240 8.64 -5.15 11.52
C ILE A 240 7.91 -5.60 10.25
N LEU A 241 7.99 -4.81 9.17
CA LEU A 241 7.35 -5.11 7.88
C LEU A 241 7.97 -6.32 7.17
N GLY A 242 9.17 -6.77 7.57
CA GLY A 242 9.73 -8.03 7.07
C GLY A 242 8.86 -9.25 7.39
N ASN A 243 8.01 -9.15 8.41
CA ASN A 243 7.01 -10.17 8.76
C ASN A 243 5.64 -9.92 8.12
N GLY A 244 5.48 -8.89 7.28
CA GLY A 244 4.21 -8.46 6.73
C GLY A 244 3.99 -8.89 5.28
N LEU A 245 2.72 -9.07 4.92
CA LEU A 245 2.30 -9.21 3.53
C LEU A 245 1.82 -7.86 3.02
N GLU A 246 2.47 -7.31 2.00
CA GLU A 246 2.01 -6.08 1.35
C GLU A 246 0.68 -6.31 0.62
N TYR A 247 -0.26 -5.37 0.73
CA TYR A 247 -1.57 -5.42 0.05
C TYR A 247 -1.83 -4.22 -0.85
N PHE A 248 -1.28 -3.07 -0.51
CA PHE A 248 -1.49 -1.83 -1.24
C PHE A 248 -0.20 -1.04 -1.28
N HIS A 249 0.11 -0.50 -2.46
CA HIS A 249 1.23 0.40 -2.65
C HIS A 249 0.81 1.52 -3.59
N LEU A 250 1.16 2.75 -3.24
CA LEU A 250 0.85 3.93 -4.03
C LEU A 250 2.01 4.92 -3.99
N ASP A 251 2.46 5.33 -5.17
CA ASP A 251 3.30 6.52 -5.36
C ASP A 251 2.48 7.79 -5.08
N MET A 252 2.99 8.64 -4.19
CA MET A 252 2.32 9.86 -3.74
C MET A 252 2.76 11.11 -4.51
N ALA A 253 3.50 10.98 -5.62
CA ALA A 253 3.78 12.10 -6.51
C ALA A 253 2.47 12.80 -6.93
N PRO A 254 2.42 14.15 -6.96
CA PRO A 254 1.19 14.93 -7.09
C PRO A 254 0.61 14.95 -8.52
N THR A 255 0.46 13.78 -9.13
CA THR A 255 -0.10 13.60 -10.47
C THR A 255 -1.59 13.32 -10.40
N TRP A 256 -2.32 13.61 -11.48
CA TRP A 256 -3.74 13.27 -11.55
C TRP A 256 -3.97 11.76 -11.48
N SER A 257 -3.07 10.96 -12.07
CA SER A 257 -3.17 9.51 -12.15
C SER A 257 -3.00 8.85 -10.78
N ASN A 258 -2.02 9.29 -10.00
CA ASN A 258 -1.79 8.78 -8.66
C ASN A 258 -2.95 9.14 -7.72
N TYR A 259 -3.43 10.38 -7.77
CA TYR A 259 -4.63 10.75 -6.99
C TYR A 259 -5.86 9.96 -7.44
N HIS A 260 -6.05 9.75 -8.74
CA HIS A 260 -7.16 8.96 -9.25
C HIS A 260 -7.13 7.53 -8.70
N LYS A 261 -5.97 6.87 -8.64
CA LYS A 261 -5.84 5.52 -8.04
C LYS A 261 -6.17 5.50 -6.55
N LEU A 262 -5.90 6.58 -5.82
CA LEU A 262 -6.17 6.69 -4.38
C LEU A 262 -7.67 6.80 -4.08
N VAL A 263 -8.41 7.60 -4.85
CA VAL A 263 -9.81 7.93 -4.54
C VAL A 263 -10.84 7.30 -5.49
N PHE A 264 -10.44 6.77 -6.65
CA PHE A 264 -11.35 6.17 -7.64
C PHE A 264 -11.02 4.72 -8.04
N PRO A 265 -12.06 3.91 -8.33
CA PRO A 265 -13.47 4.21 -8.12
C PRO A 265 -13.83 4.16 -6.63
N ASN A 266 -14.72 5.05 -6.16
CA ASN A 266 -15.04 5.20 -4.73
C ASN A 266 -15.54 3.89 -4.10
N ASN A 267 -16.24 3.05 -4.87
CA ASN A 267 -16.68 1.74 -4.38
C ASN A 267 -15.54 0.75 -4.07
N ARG A 268 -14.32 0.98 -4.54
CA ARG A 268 -13.12 0.17 -4.25
C ARG A 268 -12.12 0.84 -3.33
N THR A 269 -12.12 2.17 -3.28
CA THR A 269 -11.19 2.93 -2.43
C THR A 269 -11.82 3.28 -1.10
N GLY A 270 -13.13 3.56 -1.11
CA GLY A 270 -13.89 4.12 -0.02
C GLY A 270 -13.61 5.59 0.28
N LEU A 271 -12.60 6.19 -0.33
CA LEU A 271 -12.20 7.55 0.00
C LEU A 271 -13.07 8.56 -0.75
N SER A 272 -13.42 9.63 -0.05
CA SER A 272 -14.12 10.77 -0.64
C SER A 272 -13.13 11.74 -1.29
N CYS A 273 -13.62 12.46 -2.30
CA CYS A 273 -12.84 13.45 -3.03
C CYS A 273 -13.38 14.86 -2.76
N THR A 274 -12.53 15.76 -2.29
CA THR A 274 -12.90 17.16 -2.10
C THR A 274 -13.05 17.87 -3.45
N GLN A 275 -13.91 18.89 -3.54
CA GLN A 275 -14.06 19.68 -4.76
C GLN A 275 -12.74 20.32 -5.23
N ARG A 276 -11.89 20.75 -4.28
CA ARG A 276 -10.55 21.30 -4.57
C ARG A 276 -9.68 20.25 -5.27
N ASN A 277 -9.52 19.07 -4.67
CA ASN A 277 -8.64 18.03 -5.22
C ASN A 277 -9.22 17.44 -6.51
N PHE A 278 -10.55 17.35 -6.63
CA PHE A 278 -11.20 17.01 -7.90
C PHE A 278 -10.85 18.01 -9.00
N ASN A 279 -10.96 19.32 -8.75
CA ASN A 279 -10.60 20.35 -9.71
C ASN A 279 -9.12 20.30 -10.10
N ILE A 280 -8.21 20.13 -9.14
CA ILE A 280 -6.77 20.00 -9.39
C ILE A 280 -6.48 18.78 -10.26
N MET A 281 -6.95 17.60 -9.86
CA MET A 281 -6.78 16.35 -10.61
C MET A 281 -7.27 16.51 -12.05
N ARG A 282 -8.44 17.12 -12.25
CA ARG A 282 -9.02 17.35 -13.58
C ARG A 282 -8.17 18.29 -14.43
N LEU A 283 -7.73 19.41 -13.87
CA LEU A 283 -6.87 20.34 -14.59
C LEU A 283 -5.51 19.71 -14.91
N LEU A 284 -4.92 18.92 -14.01
CA LEU A 284 -3.68 18.18 -14.26
C LEU A 284 -3.85 17.19 -15.41
N ALA A 285 -4.94 16.42 -15.44
CA ALA A 285 -5.24 15.50 -16.54
C ALA A 285 -5.39 16.23 -17.88
N ILE A 286 -6.06 17.39 -17.89
CA ILE A 286 -6.21 18.22 -19.10
C ILE A 286 -4.86 18.83 -19.51
N ALA A 287 -4.05 19.30 -18.56
CA ALA A 287 -2.73 19.87 -18.83
C ALA A 287 -1.77 18.84 -19.43
N GLU A 288 -1.84 17.58 -18.99
CA GLU A 288 -0.99 16.50 -19.49
C GLU A 288 -1.48 15.94 -20.83
N THR A 289 -2.77 15.63 -20.94
CA THR A 289 -3.31 14.94 -22.12
C THR A 289 -3.73 15.89 -23.23
N GLY A 290 -4.00 17.17 -22.92
CA GLY A 290 -4.66 18.13 -23.79
C GLY A 290 -6.11 17.75 -24.15
N HIS A 291 -6.68 16.75 -23.48
CA HIS A 291 -8.04 16.28 -23.74
C HIS A 291 -8.99 16.76 -22.65
N PHE A 292 -10.03 17.47 -23.07
CA PHE A 292 -11.15 17.80 -22.20
C PHE A 292 -12.08 16.59 -22.06
N ILE A 293 -11.80 15.71 -21.09
CA ILE A 293 -12.57 14.48 -20.90
C ILE A 293 -13.93 14.80 -20.27
N TYR A 294 -15.03 14.84 -21.05
CA TYR A 294 -16.35 15.27 -20.55
C TYR A 294 -16.98 14.38 -19.47
N LYS A 295 -16.55 13.12 -19.33
CA LYS A 295 -17.11 12.17 -18.36
C LYS A 295 -16.01 11.26 -17.84
N PHE A 296 -15.74 11.32 -16.53
CA PHE A 296 -15.28 10.12 -15.83
C PHE A 296 -16.55 9.32 -15.49
N GLN A 297 -16.55 8.01 -15.77
CA GLN A 297 -17.67 7.16 -15.40
C GLN A 297 -17.77 7.05 -13.87
N ASN A 298 -19.00 7.13 -13.36
CA ASN A 298 -19.49 6.78 -12.02
C ASN A 298 -18.72 7.31 -10.79
N GLY A 299 -19.37 8.20 -10.02
CA GLY A 299 -19.02 8.50 -8.62
C GLY A 299 -18.23 9.78 -8.33
N MET A 300 -18.05 10.65 -9.32
CA MET A 300 -17.37 11.96 -9.16
C MET A 300 -18.36 13.06 -8.71
N PRO A 301 -17.92 14.10 -7.98
CA PRO A 301 -18.72 15.29 -7.73
C PRO A 301 -19.30 15.85 -9.04
N GLU A 302 -20.59 16.21 -9.04
CA GLU A 302 -21.36 16.46 -10.26
C GLU A 302 -20.83 17.60 -11.17
N THR A 303 -19.90 18.44 -10.72
CA THR A 303 -19.40 19.53 -11.56
C THR A 303 -17.89 19.78 -11.42
N PHE A 304 -17.17 19.60 -12.53
CA PHE A 304 -15.85 20.20 -12.71
C PHE A 304 -16.02 21.72 -12.83
N SER A 305 -15.55 22.49 -11.84
CA SER A 305 -15.89 23.91 -11.69
C SER A 305 -15.37 24.78 -12.84
N TYR A 306 -14.30 24.35 -13.51
CA TYR A 306 -13.65 25.09 -14.60
C TYR A 306 -14.24 24.80 -15.97
N ARG A 307 -15.36 24.08 -16.06
CA ARG A 307 -15.92 23.66 -17.36
C ARG A 307 -16.17 24.84 -18.31
N SER A 308 -16.67 25.96 -17.81
CA SER A 308 -16.91 27.18 -18.61
C SER A 308 -15.61 27.83 -19.10
N SER A 309 -14.50 27.68 -18.39
CA SER A 309 -13.20 28.27 -18.78
C SER A 309 -12.59 27.68 -20.06
N PHE A 310 -13.16 26.58 -20.57
CA PHE A 310 -12.75 25.92 -21.81
C PHE A 310 -13.83 25.96 -22.91
N SER A 311 -14.98 26.61 -22.69
CA SER A 311 -16.12 26.56 -23.61
C SER A 311 -15.79 27.02 -25.02
N ASP A 312 -14.95 28.05 -25.15
CA ASP A 312 -14.65 28.68 -26.43
C ASP A 312 -13.63 27.85 -27.22
N LEU A 313 -12.69 27.22 -26.53
CA LEU A 313 -11.70 26.31 -27.13
C LEU A 313 -12.36 25.05 -27.69
N VAL A 314 -13.39 24.56 -27.01
CA VAL A 314 -14.13 23.34 -27.40
C VAL A 314 -14.91 23.52 -28.71
N LYS A 315 -15.44 24.73 -28.93
CA LYS A 315 -16.28 25.04 -30.10
C LYS A 315 -15.44 25.06 -31.38
N ASP A 316 -14.25 25.65 -31.32
CA ASP A 316 -13.34 25.77 -32.46
C ASP A 316 -12.21 24.73 -32.34
N ARG A 317 -12.52 23.47 -32.68
CA ARG A 317 -11.53 22.37 -32.75
C ARG A 317 -10.51 22.60 -33.87
N THR A 318 -9.62 23.55 -33.64
CA THR A 318 -8.48 23.87 -34.50
C THR A 318 -7.41 22.77 -34.40
N PRO A 319 -6.47 22.68 -35.36
CA PRO A 319 -5.34 21.76 -35.26
C PRO A 319 -4.48 21.94 -33.99
N GLN A 320 -4.56 23.11 -33.34
CA GLN A 320 -3.84 23.46 -32.11
C GLN A 320 -4.68 23.26 -30.84
N TYR A 321 -5.90 22.70 -30.95
CA TYR A 321 -6.85 22.54 -29.85
C TYR A 321 -6.22 21.92 -28.59
N THR A 322 -5.51 20.80 -28.76
CA THR A 322 -4.86 20.06 -27.67
C THR A 322 -3.85 20.92 -26.90
N GLU A 323 -3.07 21.73 -27.62
CA GLU A 323 -2.08 22.63 -27.03
C GLU A 323 -2.74 23.80 -26.30
N LEU A 324 -3.75 24.42 -26.91
CA LEU A 324 -4.50 25.53 -26.31
C LEU A 324 -5.20 25.11 -25.02
N VAL A 325 -5.81 23.93 -25.02
CA VAL A 325 -6.49 23.35 -23.85
C VAL A 325 -5.49 22.99 -22.75
N SER A 326 -4.36 22.36 -23.11
CA SER A 326 -3.28 22.07 -22.15
C SER A 326 -2.75 23.35 -21.51
N ARG A 327 -2.45 24.38 -22.31
CA ARG A 327 -1.96 25.68 -21.83
C ARG A 327 -2.96 26.36 -20.90
N ARG A 328 -4.24 26.42 -21.29
CA ARG A 328 -5.30 26.99 -20.44
C ARG A 328 -5.42 26.27 -19.10
N ALA A 329 -5.29 24.95 -19.08
CA ALA A 329 -5.31 24.20 -17.82
C ALA A 329 -4.10 24.52 -16.92
N LYS A 330 -2.91 24.68 -17.51
CA LYS A 330 -1.71 25.10 -16.77
C LYS A 330 -1.87 26.50 -16.16
N GLU A 331 -2.38 27.46 -16.93
CA GLU A 331 -2.69 28.83 -16.47
C GLU A 331 -3.68 28.83 -15.29
N LEU A 332 -4.75 28.03 -15.38
CA LEU A 332 -5.75 27.92 -14.29
C LEU A 332 -5.15 27.30 -13.02
N LEU A 333 -4.29 26.29 -13.19
CA LEU A 333 -3.57 25.69 -12.06
C LEU A 333 -2.62 26.70 -11.39
N ASP A 334 -1.87 27.49 -12.17
CA ASP A 334 -0.97 28.51 -11.62
C ASP A 334 -1.74 29.64 -10.91
N ARG A 335 -2.88 30.06 -11.46
CA ARG A 335 -3.69 31.14 -10.91
C ARG A 335 -4.42 30.76 -9.62
N ASP A 336 -5.04 29.59 -9.60
CA ASP A 336 -6.01 29.23 -8.54
C ASP A 336 -5.47 28.24 -7.51
N PHE A 337 -4.37 27.55 -7.83
CA PHE A 337 -3.70 26.60 -6.94
C PHE A 337 -2.17 26.85 -6.88
N PRO A 338 -1.75 28.07 -6.48
CA PRO A 338 -0.33 28.40 -6.37
C PRO A 338 0.40 27.55 -5.32
N ASP A 339 -0.35 26.97 -4.39
CA ASP A 339 0.11 26.05 -3.35
C ASP A 339 0.08 24.58 -3.82
N LEU A 340 0.11 24.29 -5.12
CA LEU A 340 0.15 22.92 -5.60
C LEU A 340 1.53 22.29 -5.32
N ARG A 341 1.55 21.17 -4.59
CA ARG A 341 2.74 20.34 -4.35
C ARG A 341 3.48 20.07 -5.68
N GLY A 342 4.80 20.19 -5.66
CA GLY A 342 5.67 19.93 -6.82
C GLY A 342 5.88 21.14 -7.74
N ARG A 343 4.93 22.09 -7.83
CA ARG A 343 5.07 23.24 -8.74
C ARG A 343 6.12 24.25 -8.34
N LEU A 344 6.31 24.53 -7.05
CA LEU A 344 7.34 25.46 -6.58
C LEU A 344 8.76 24.98 -6.95
N ALA A 345 9.00 23.67 -6.90
CA ALA A 345 10.28 23.09 -7.28
C ALA A 345 10.51 23.18 -8.80
N GLU A 346 9.47 22.89 -9.61
CA GLU A 346 9.52 23.03 -11.07
C GLU A 346 9.69 24.49 -11.51
N GLN A 347 8.98 25.43 -10.88
CA GLN A 347 9.09 26.86 -11.16
C GLN A 347 10.48 27.40 -10.79
N ASN A 348 11.03 27.00 -9.63
CA ASN A 348 12.38 27.37 -9.23
C ASN A 348 13.44 26.77 -10.16
N GLN A 349 13.29 25.51 -10.58
CA GLN A 349 14.20 24.90 -11.56
C GLN A 349 14.11 25.57 -12.94
N MET A 350 12.91 25.89 -13.42
CA MET A 350 12.74 26.61 -14.69
C MET A 350 13.31 28.03 -14.62
N GLN A 351 13.14 28.74 -13.50
CA GLN A 351 13.75 30.05 -13.27
C GLN A 351 15.29 29.96 -13.22
N GLN A 352 15.84 28.95 -12.54
CA GLN A 352 17.28 28.71 -12.49
C GLN A 352 17.83 28.42 -13.89
N GLN A 353 17.18 27.54 -14.66
CA GLN A 353 17.58 27.23 -16.04
C GLN A 353 17.46 28.42 -16.99
N ALA A 354 16.42 29.26 -16.82
CA ALA A 354 16.26 30.49 -17.58
C ALA A 354 17.34 31.52 -17.24
N GLN A 355 17.69 31.64 -15.95
CA GLN A 355 18.76 32.52 -15.48
C GLN A 355 20.13 32.06 -16.00
N ASP A 356 20.44 30.76 -15.89
CA ASP A 356 21.68 30.18 -16.42
C ASP A 356 21.81 30.39 -17.95
N LYS A 357 20.69 30.31 -18.67
CA LYS A 357 20.66 30.59 -20.11
C LYS A 357 20.88 32.07 -20.41
N LEU A 358 20.34 32.96 -19.59
CA LEU A 358 20.55 34.42 -19.69
C LEU A 358 22.02 34.77 -19.44
N ASP A 359 22.62 34.19 -18.39
CA ASP A 359 24.00 34.44 -17.99
C ASP A 359 24.99 33.96 -19.07
N ARG A 360 24.74 32.79 -19.67
CA ARG A 360 25.52 32.32 -20.84
C ARG A 360 25.42 33.25 -22.04
N LEU A 361 24.25 33.84 -22.29
CA LEU A 361 24.06 34.82 -23.37
C LEU A 361 24.84 36.12 -23.07
N TYR A 362 24.84 36.60 -21.83
CA TYR A 362 25.63 37.77 -21.42
C TYR A 362 27.14 37.53 -21.51
N GLU A 363 27.63 36.37 -21.09
CA GLU A 363 29.05 35.99 -21.22
C GLU A 363 29.50 35.85 -22.69
N SER A 364 28.62 35.34 -23.56
CA SER A 364 28.91 35.25 -25.00
C SER A 364 29.00 36.63 -25.66
N ARG A 365 28.17 37.59 -25.22
CA ARG A 365 28.21 38.99 -25.68
C ARG A 365 29.42 39.75 -25.16
N SER A 366 29.81 39.55 -23.90
CA SER A 366 30.99 40.23 -23.32
C SER A 366 32.31 39.74 -23.93
N LYS A 367 32.39 38.47 -24.37
CA LYS A 367 33.55 37.93 -25.09
C LYS A 367 33.63 38.36 -26.56
N GLY A 368 32.51 38.81 -27.16
CA GLY A 368 32.45 39.33 -28.53
C GLY A 368 32.78 40.83 -28.65
N LEU A 369 32.89 41.55 -27.54
CA LEU A 369 33.30 42.96 -27.45
C LEU A 369 34.75 43.05 -26.92
N LYS A 370 35.70 42.59 -27.72
CA LYS A 370 37.09 43.04 -27.61
C LYS A 370 37.37 43.92 -28.83
N PHE A 371 37.40 45.23 -28.61
CA PHE A 371 37.86 46.22 -29.59
C PHE A 371 39.36 46.12 -29.79
#